data_AF-A0A7S0CEF3-F1
#
_entry.id   AF-A0A7S0CEF3-F1
#
_cell.length_a   1.000
_cell.length_b   1.000
_cell.length_c   1.000
_cell.angle_alpha   90.00
_cell.angle_beta   90.00
_cell.angle_gamma   90.00
#
_symmetry.space_group_name_H-M   'P 1'
#
loop_
_entity.id
_entity.type
_entity.pdbx_description
1 polymer ?
#
loop_
_entity_poly.entity_id
_entity_poly.type
_entity_poly.pdbx_seq_one_letter_code
_entity_poly.pdbx_strand_id
1 'polypeptide(L)'
;PQHIYLATEDPLAIKEFESNKPPNWTVYISGPTFKSSGNQGPHVLAIQTEGSDGLEALAALLVSLEANKYVLTTESNWSRLINELRKNVVDRRCGGCTEMFDVRPGEW
;
A
#
# COMPACT_ATOMS: atom_id res chain seq x y z
N PRO A 1 3.98 -10.30 19.35
CA PRO A 1 2.97 -9.77 18.41
C PRO A 1 3.66 -9.15 17.20
N GLN A 2 3.24 -9.50 15.98
CA GLN A 2 3.72 -8.85 14.76
C GLN A 2 2.65 -7.88 14.28
N HIS A 3 3.05 -6.65 14.00
CA HIS A 3 2.15 -5.59 13.52
C HIS A 3 2.31 -5.50 12.01
N ILE A 4 1.22 -5.75 11.29
CA ILE A 4 1.19 -5.75 9.84
C ILE A 4 0.32 -4.60 9.38
N TYR A 5 0.84 -3.79 8.48
CA TYR A 5 0.07 -2.76 7.81
C TYR A 5 -0.23 -3.22 6.38
N LEU A 6 -1.49 -3.19 5.98
CA LEU A 6 -1.98 -3.60 4.68
C LEU A 6 -2.62 -2.39 3.98
N ALA A 7 -1.97 -1.92 2.92
CA ALA A 7 -2.53 -0.93 2.01
C ALA A 7 -3.01 -1.64 0.74
N THR A 8 -4.32 -1.78 0.59
CA THR A 8 -4.95 -2.35 -0.62
C THR A 8 -6.31 -1.72 -0.84
N GLU A 9 -6.69 -1.66 -2.11
CA GLU A 9 -7.98 -1.13 -2.54
C GLU A 9 -9.03 -2.25 -2.74
N ASP A 10 -8.57 -3.51 -2.71
CA ASP A 10 -9.39 -4.70 -2.94
C ASP A 10 -9.94 -5.25 -1.61
N PRO A 11 -11.27 -5.14 -1.37
CA PRO A 11 -11.89 -5.69 -0.16
C PRO A 11 -11.85 -7.22 -0.08
N LEU A 12 -11.75 -7.92 -1.21
CA LEU A 12 -11.61 -9.38 -1.22
C LEU A 12 -10.22 -9.80 -0.74
N ALA A 13 -9.18 -9.08 -1.15
CA ALA A 13 -7.82 -9.31 -0.67
C ALA A 13 -7.70 -9.09 0.84
N ILE A 14 -8.37 -8.06 1.39
CA ILE A 14 -8.45 -7.83 2.84
C ILE A 14 -9.04 -9.05 3.54
N LYS A 15 -10.23 -9.48 3.09
CA LYS A 15 -10.94 -10.62 3.70
C LYS A 15 -10.10 -11.90 3.66
N GLU A 16 -9.46 -12.17 2.53
CA GLU A 16 -8.60 -13.34 2.36
C GLU A 16 -7.38 -13.28 3.29
N PHE A 17 -6.73 -12.11 3.39
CA PHE A 17 -5.59 -11.92 4.27
C PHE A 17 -5.97 -12.12 5.74
N GLU A 18 -7.07 -11.50 6.19
CA GLU A 18 -7.54 -11.64 7.57
C GLU A 18 -7.95 -13.06 7.93
N SER A 19 -8.50 -13.81 6.97
CA SER A 19 -8.93 -15.21 7.18
C SER A 19 -7.75 -16.19 7.30
N ASN A 20 -6.61 -15.87 6.67
CA ASN A 20 -5.44 -16.75 6.62
C ASN A 20 -4.26 -16.28 7.49
N LYS A 21 -4.36 -15.11 8.14
CA LYS A 21 -3.26 -14.57 8.93
C LYS A 21 -2.94 -15.46 10.15
N PRO A 22 -1.66 -15.55 10.54
CA PRO A 22 -1.29 -16.14 11.82
C PRO A 22 -2.00 -15.47 13.01
N PRO A 23 -2.32 -16.23 14.08
CA PRO A 23 -3.08 -15.70 15.22
C PRO A 23 -2.33 -14.62 16.02
N ASN A 24 -1.00 -14.55 15.91
CA ASN A 24 -0.16 -13.57 16.59
C ASN A 24 0.04 -12.27 15.79
N TRP A 25 -0.62 -12.11 14.64
CA TRP A 25 -0.58 -10.91 13.80
C TRP A 25 -1.73 -9.96 14.12
N THR A 26 -1.38 -8.70 14.36
CA THR A 26 -2.31 -7.57 14.44
C THR A 26 -2.24 -6.81 13.12
N VAL A 27 -3.36 -6.70 12.42
CA VAL A 27 -3.42 -6.09 11.08
C VAL A 27 -4.08 -4.72 11.17
N TYR A 28 -3.45 -3.73 10.55
CA TYR A 28 -3.97 -2.38 10.36
C TYR A 28 -4.18 -2.17 8.87
N ILE A 29 -5.33 -1.63 8.49
CA ILE A 29 -5.73 -1.48 7.10
C ILE A 29 -6.12 -0.03 6.85
N SER A 30 -5.63 0.56 5.77
CA SER A 30 -6.13 1.83 5.24
C SER A 30 -5.87 1.95 3.74
N GLY A 31 -6.48 2.97 3.14
CA GLY A 31 -6.52 3.18 1.70
C GLY A 31 -7.97 3.16 1.19
N PRO A 32 -8.21 3.74 0.01
CA PRO A 32 -9.55 3.81 -0.55
C PRO A 32 -10.05 2.41 -0.89
N THR A 33 -11.29 2.08 -0.53
CA THR A 33 -11.91 0.81 -0.93
C THR A 33 -12.85 1.03 -2.10
N PHE A 34 -12.41 0.66 -3.30
CA PHE A 34 -13.20 0.89 -4.50
C PHE A 34 -14.31 -0.19 -4.62
N LYS A 35 -15.55 0.19 -4.28
CA LYS A 35 -16.71 -0.72 -4.32
C LYS A 35 -17.20 -1.09 -5.73
N SER A 36 -16.72 -0.42 -6.78
CA SER A 36 -16.99 -0.86 -8.14
C SER A 36 -15.90 -0.40 -9.11
N SER A 37 -15.36 -1.37 -9.85
CA SER A 37 -14.58 -1.21 -11.08
C SER A 37 -15.42 -0.64 -12.24
N GLY A 38 -16.11 0.47 -12.01
CA GLY A 38 -16.49 1.30 -13.14
C GLY A 38 -15.19 1.73 -13.80
N ASN A 39 -15.04 1.56 -15.11
CA ASN A 39 -13.96 2.10 -15.95
C ASN A 39 -13.98 3.66 -15.96
N GLN A 40 -14.13 4.27 -14.80
CA GLN A 40 -14.21 5.69 -14.62
C GLN A 40 -12.79 6.20 -14.41
N GLY A 41 -12.38 7.13 -15.25
CA GLY A 41 -11.07 7.73 -15.15
C GLY A 41 -10.88 8.41 -13.78
N PRO A 42 -9.63 8.61 -13.32
CA PRO A 42 -9.32 9.19 -12.02
C PRO A 42 -10.01 10.54 -11.76
N HIS A 43 -10.23 11.35 -12.80
CA HIS A 43 -10.95 12.62 -12.71
C HIS A 43 -12.41 12.45 -12.26
N VAL A 44 -13.11 11.43 -12.76
CA VAL A 44 -14.51 11.17 -12.40
C VAL A 44 -14.61 10.68 -10.96
N LEU A 45 -13.68 9.81 -10.55
CA LEU A 45 -13.57 9.34 -9.17
C LEU A 45 -13.29 10.49 -8.20
N ALA A 46 -12.40 11.41 -8.55
CA ALA A 46 -12.09 12.58 -7.72
C ALA A 46 -13.30 13.51 -7.52
N ILE A 47 -14.14 13.69 -8.53
CA ILE A 47 -15.39 14.47 -8.40
C ILE A 47 -16.39 13.74 -7.51
N GLN A 48 -16.59 12.44 -7.72
CA GLN A 48 -17.57 11.66 -6.96
C GLN A 48 -17.24 11.53 -5.48
N THR A 49 -15.95 11.44 -5.18
CA THR A 49 -15.44 11.27 -3.81
C THR A 49 -15.09 12.61 -3.18
N GLU A 50 -15.26 13.73 -3.90
CA GLU A 50 -14.82 15.06 -3.49
C GLU A 50 -13.33 15.07 -3.05
N GLY A 51 -12.53 14.16 -3.62
CA GLY A 51 -11.12 13.98 -3.31
C GLY A 51 -10.80 13.12 -2.09
N SER A 52 -11.80 12.57 -1.37
CA SER A 52 -11.56 11.75 -0.18
C SER A 52 -10.66 10.55 -0.46
N ASP A 53 -10.89 9.86 -1.58
CA ASP A 53 -10.13 8.65 -1.91
C ASP A 53 -8.65 8.96 -2.20
N GLY A 54 -8.39 10.10 -2.84
CA GLY A 54 -7.03 10.59 -3.06
C GLY A 54 -6.33 10.96 -1.74
N LEU A 55 -7.07 11.57 -0.80
CA LEU A 55 -6.57 11.87 0.53
C LEU A 55 -6.28 10.60 1.33
N GLU A 56 -7.16 9.61 1.29
CA GLU A 56 -6.96 8.31 1.94
C GLU A 56 -5.76 7.57 1.35
N ALA A 57 -5.60 7.58 0.01
CA ALA A 57 -4.43 6.99 -0.64
C ALA A 57 -3.13 7.69 -0.20
N LEU A 58 -3.13 9.02 -0.09
CA LEU A 58 -1.98 9.78 0.40
C LEU A 58 -1.67 9.47 1.86
N ALA A 59 -2.68 9.38 2.73
CA ALA A 59 -2.50 8.97 4.12
C ALA A 59 -1.93 7.55 4.20
N ALA A 60 -2.46 6.62 3.39
CA ALA A 60 -1.98 5.25 3.33
C ALA A 60 -0.52 5.16 2.85
N LEU A 61 -0.11 6.02 1.90
CA LEU A 61 1.28 6.15 1.46
C LEU A 61 2.19 6.60 2.62
N LEU A 62 1.80 7.64 3.36
CA LEU A 62 2.60 8.15 4.48
C LEU A 62 2.79 7.08 5.55
N VAL A 63 1.71 6.37 5.93
CA VAL A 63 1.79 5.26 6.88
C VAL A 63 2.67 4.12 6.34
N SER A 64 2.61 3.82 5.03
CA SER A 64 3.48 2.81 4.41
C SER A 64 4.96 3.12 4.60
N LEU A 65 5.35 4.40 4.53
CA LEU A 65 6.76 4.83 4.63
C LEU A 65 7.35 4.72 6.04
N GLU A 66 6.51 4.54 7.06
CA GLU A 66 6.96 4.29 8.44
C GLU A 66 7.39 2.83 8.67
N ALA A 67 7.16 1.93 7.69
CA ALA A 67 7.57 0.54 7.80
C ALA A 67 9.09 0.38 7.59
N ASN A 68 9.65 -0.65 8.23
CA ASN A 68 11.05 -1.07 8.01
C ASN A 68 11.16 -2.29 7.08
N LYS A 69 10.07 -3.05 6.91
CA LYS A 69 10.01 -4.25 6.07
C LYS A 69 8.83 -4.11 5.12
N TYR A 70 9.08 -4.29 3.84
CA TYR A 70 8.09 -4.10 2.79
C TYR A 70 7.90 -5.42 2.03
N VAL A 71 6.64 -5.77 1.76
CA VAL A 71 6.27 -6.87 0.85
C VAL A 71 5.38 -6.24 -0.22
N LEU A 72 5.91 -6.11 -1.43
CA LEU A 72 5.32 -5.32 -2.52
C LEU A 72 5.51 -6.03 -3.86
N THR A 73 4.91 -5.51 -4.94
CA THR A 73 5.17 -5.94 -6.32
C THR A 73 5.58 -4.75 -7.18
N THR A 74 6.78 -4.73 -7.78
CA THR A 74 7.21 -3.59 -8.61
C THR A 74 6.52 -3.50 -9.99
N GLU A 75 5.71 -4.50 -10.34
CA GLU A 75 4.75 -4.38 -11.44
C GLU A 75 3.74 -3.23 -11.18
N SER A 76 3.36 -3.00 -9.92
CA SER A 76 2.47 -1.91 -9.52
C SER A 76 3.19 -0.56 -9.49
N ASN A 77 2.63 0.45 -10.18
CA ASN A 77 3.10 1.84 -10.13
C ASN A 77 3.16 2.36 -8.68
N TRP A 78 2.19 1.98 -7.84
CA TRP A 78 2.12 2.44 -6.45
C TRP A 78 3.22 1.83 -5.59
N SER A 79 3.46 0.52 -5.75
CA SER A 79 4.57 -0.17 -5.09
C SER A 79 5.93 0.35 -5.54
N ARG A 80 6.08 0.74 -6.82
CA ARG A 80 7.29 1.42 -7.31
C ARG A 80 7.50 2.76 -6.64
N LEU A 81 6.47 3.59 -6.57
CA LEU A 81 6.54 4.87 -5.86
C LEU A 81 6.99 4.68 -4.41
N ILE A 82 6.37 3.74 -3.69
CA ILE A 82 6.77 3.41 -2.31
C ILE A 82 8.24 2.97 -2.25
N ASN A 83 8.67 2.08 -3.15
CA ASN A 83 10.06 1.59 -3.16
C ASN A 83 11.07 2.70 -3.44
N GLU A 84 10.77 3.62 -4.35
CA GLU A 84 11.63 4.77 -4.64
C GLU A 84 11.68 5.75 -3.46
N LEU A 85 10.55 6.05 -2.84
CA LEU A 85 10.50 6.92 -1.65
C LEU A 85 11.23 6.27 -0.47
N ARG A 86 11.04 4.98 -0.24
CA ARG A 86 11.77 4.21 0.78
C ARG A 86 13.28 4.32 0.57
N LYS A 87 13.79 4.00 -0.62
CA LYS A 87 15.23 4.03 -0.94
C LYS A 87 15.84 5.43 -0.83
N ASN A 88 15.12 6.45 -1.32
CA ASN A 88 15.69 7.79 -1.48
C ASN A 88 15.40 8.74 -0.31
N VAL A 89 14.38 8.45 0.51
CA VAL A 89 14.01 9.29 1.66
C VAL A 89 14.26 8.55 2.96
N VAL A 90 13.66 7.38 3.15
CA VAL A 90 13.71 6.66 4.44
C VAL A 90 15.11 6.08 4.67
N ASP A 91 15.60 5.26 3.75
CA ASP A 91 16.92 4.62 3.83
C ASP A 91 18.05 5.64 3.91
N ARG A 92 17.93 6.78 3.21
CA ARG A 92 18.92 7.86 3.29
C ARG A 92 19.01 8.50 4.68
N ARG A 93 17.88 8.58 5.41
CA ARG A 93 17.84 9.16 6.76
C ARG A 93 18.37 8.21 7.82
N CYS A 94 18.07 6.92 7.71
CA CYS A 94 18.43 5.91 8.71
C CYS A 94 19.66 5.06 8.38
N GLY A 95 20.27 5.24 7.21
CA GLY A 95 21.46 4.49 6.78
C GLY A 95 21.17 3.09 6.25
N GLY A 96 20.09 2.91 5.48
CA GLY A 96 19.72 1.62 4.88
C GLY A 96 18.99 0.67 5.84
N CYS A 97 18.12 1.21 6.70
CA CYS A 97 17.42 0.43 7.73
C CYS A 97 16.21 -0.35 7.21
N THR A 98 15.84 -0.20 5.94
CA THR A 98 14.67 -0.87 5.39
C THR A 98 15.02 -2.00 4.42
N GLU A 99 14.15 -3.01 4.38
CA GLU A 99 14.26 -4.14 3.46
C GLU A 99 12.95 -4.32 2.70
N MET A 100 13.05 -4.83 1.47
CA MET A 100 11.91 -5.04 0.59
C MET A 100 11.98 -6.41 -0.07
N PHE A 101 10.87 -7.13 -0.03
CA PHE A 101 10.65 -8.39 -0.74
C PHE A 101 9.67 -8.13 -1.89
N ASP A 102 10.16 -8.28 -3.12
CA ASP A 102 9.36 -8.14 -4.33
C ASP A 102 8.75 -9.50 -4.71
N VAL A 103 7.43 -9.63 -4.55
CA VAL A 103 6.73 -10.89 -4.85
C VAL A 103 6.51 -11.11 -6.35
N ARG A 104 6.58 -10.04 -7.15
CA ARG A 104 6.42 -10.09 -8.60
C ARG A 104 7.13 -8.88 -9.23
N PRO A 105 8.39 -9.04 -9.63
CA PRO A 105 9.15 -7.99 -10.30
C PRO A 105 8.49 -7.60 -11.62
N GLY A 106 8.43 -6.30 -11.92
CA GLY A 106 8.03 -5.80 -13.24
C GLY A 106 9.13 -6.00 -14.28
N GLU A 107 8.76 -6.26 -15.54
CA GLU A 107 9.67 -6.15 -16.68
C GLU A 107 9.76 -4.67 -17.12
N TRP A 108 10.96 -4.22 -17.48
CA TRP A 108 11.27 -2.82 -17.77
C TRP A 108 11.65 -2.63 -19.23
#